data_AF-A0A2V9YA50-F1
#
_entry.id   AF-A0A2V9YA50-F1
#
_cell.length_a   1.000
_cell.length_b   1.000
_cell.length_c   1.000
_cell.angle_alpha   90.00
_cell.angle_beta   90.00
_cell.angle_gamma   90.00
#
_symmetry.space_group_name_H-M   'P 1'
#
loop_
_entity.id
_entity.type
_entity.pdbx_description
1 polymer ?
#
loop_
_entity_poly.entity_id
_entity_poly.type
_entity_poly.pdbx_seq_one_letter_code
_entity_poly.pdbx_strand_id
1 'polypeptide(L)'
;MGATSGRIRTWEQIPTLKLLPSANVSWVVEGIIPVGSIVLWAGESGSYKTWLSLWLAKAVQEGSDFLGRKTVRRPVLYLDRENPSALIHERC
;
A
#
# COMPACT_ATOMS: atom_id res chain seq x y z
N MET A 1 5.90 2.55 -29.70
CA MET A 1 6.50 3.79 -30.24
C MET A 1 6.51 4.80 -29.10
N GLY A 2 7.67 5.00 -28.48
CA GLY A 2 7.80 5.74 -27.22
C GLY A 2 7.59 7.23 -27.41
N ALA A 3 6.93 7.87 -26.43
CA ALA A 3 6.76 9.31 -26.38
C ALA A 3 8.14 9.97 -26.43
N THR A 4 8.37 10.75 -27.48
CA THR A 4 9.58 11.57 -27.64
C THR A 4 9.67 12.54 -26.48
N SER A 5 10.71 12.38 -25.66
CA SER A 5 11.09 13.28 -24.57
C SER A 5 11.59 14.61 -25.15
N GLY A 6 10.68 15.40 -25.70
CA GLY A 6 10.93 16.72 -26.28
C GLY A 6 10.33 17.82 -25.42
N ARG A 7 10.96 18.99 -25.40
CA ARG A 7 10.44 20.20 -24.73
C ARG A 7 9.10 20.60 -25.36
N ILE A 8 8.05 20.63 -24.55
CA ILE A 8 6.69 21.03 -24.94
C ILE A 8 6.69 22.52 -25.33
N ARG A 9 6.17 22.84 -26.52
CA ARG A 9 6.09 24.20 -27.09
C ARG A 9 4.67 24.64 -27.45
N THR A 10 3.76 23.71 -27.70
CA THR A 10 2.34 24.00 -28.03
C THR A 10 1.40 23.08 -27.26
N TRP A 11 0.10 23.42 -27.21
CA TRP A 11 -0.90 22.72 -26.41
C TRP A 11 -1.14 21.28 -26.88
N GLU A 12 -1.03 21.05 -28.19
CA GLU A 12 -1.22 19.76 -28.85
C GLU A 12 -0.12 18.75 -28.51
N GLN A 13 1.01 19.21 -27.97
CA GLN A 13 2.17 18.39 -27.61
C GLN A 13 2.10 17.83 -26.19
N ILE A 14 1.14 18.27 -25.37
CA ILE A 14 0.94 17.74 -24.03
C ILE A 14 0.34 16.34 -24.15
N PRO A 15 0.98 15.29 -23.61
CA PRO A 15 0.44 13.94 -23.67
C PRO A 15 -0.92 13.87 -22.97
N THR A 16 -1.93 13.34 -23.65
CA THR A 16 -3.21 13.01 -23.01
C THR A 16 -3.05 11.76 -22.14
N LEU A 17 -3.97 11.57 -21.19
CA LEU A 17 -3.96 10.40 -20.29
C LEU A 17 -3.91 9.06 -21.04
N LYS A 18 -4.45 8.99 -22.27
CA LYS A 18 -4.42 7.80 -23.14
C LYS A 18 -3.00 7.46 -23.65
N LEU A 19 -2.11 8.44 -23.72
CA LEU A 19 -0.74 8.30 -24.20
C LEU A 19 0.24 8.00 -23.07
N LEU A 20 -0.18 8.15 -21.81
CA LEU A 20 0.62 7.73 -20.68
C LEU A 20 0.67 6.20 -20.66
N PRO A 21 1.86 5.59 -20.53
CA PRO A 21 1.96 4.14 -20.41
C PRO A 21 1.18 3.69 -19.19
N SER A 22 0.30 2.70 -19.36
CA SER A 22 -0.32 2.01 -18.24
C SER A 22 0.77 1.24 -17.49
N ALA A 23 1.29 1.81 -16.40
CA ALA A 23 2.21 1.10 -15.54
C ALA A 23 1.45 -0.03 -14.84
N ASN A 24 1.89 -1.27 -15.00
CA ASN A 24 1.39 -2.37 -14.21
C ASN A 24 1.76 -2.11 -12.74
N VAL A 25 0.76 -1.85 -11.91
CA VAL A 25 0.97 -1.64 -10.48
C VAL A 25 1.29 -2.99 -9.85
N SER A 26 2.47 -3.12 -9.26
CA SER A 26 2.81 -4.25 -8.41
C SER A 26 2.22 -4.02 -7.02
N TRP A 27 1.58 -5.03 -6.45
CA TRP A 27 0.86 -4.92 -5.17
C TRP A 27 1.53 -5.73 -4.06
N VAL A 28 1.56 -5.16 -2.86
CA VAL A 28 1.77 -5.88 -1.59
C VAL A 28 0.46 -6.47 -1.11
N VAL A 29 -0.60 -5.65 -1.18
CA VAL A 29 -1.98 -6.02 -0.95
C VAL A 29 -2.77 -5.48 -2.11
N GLU A 30 -3.44 -6.37 -2.84
CA GLU A 30 -4.13 -6.07 -4.08
C GLU A 30 -5.14 -4.91 -3.92
N GLY A 31 -4.91 -3.81 -4.65
CA GLY A 31 -5.76 -2.63 -4.64
C GLY A 31 -5.67 -1.77 -3.38
N ILE A 32 -4.82 -2.09 -2.42
CA ILE A 32 -4.64 -1.32 -1.17
C ILE A 32 -3.22 -0.78 -1.06
N ILE A 33 -2.20 -1.62 -1.22
CA ILE A 33 -0.81 -1.25 -0.97
C ILE A 33 0.04 -1.55 -2.20
N PRO A 34 0.33 -0.55 -3.04
CA PRO A 34 1.34 -0.67 -4.10
C PRO A 34 2.74 -0.95 -3.53
N VAL A 35 3.58 -1.63 -4.29
CA VAL A 35 5.00 -1.77 -3.95
C VAL A 35 5.68 -0.40 -4.06
N GLY A 36 6.49 -0.06 -3.05
CA GLY A 36 7.27 1.19 -3.04
C GLY A 36 6.47 2.45 -2.73
N SER A 37 5.24 2.31 -2.20
CA SER A 37 4.40 3.44 -1.79
C SER A 37 4.30 3.58 -0.27
N ILE A 38 3.76 4.73 0.15
CA ILE A 38 3.33 5.00 1.52
C ILE A 38 1.81 5.06 1.51
N VAL A 39 1.17 4.32 2.42
CA VAL A 39 -0.29 4.30 2.60
C VAL A 39 -0.61 4.72 4.03
N LEU A 40 -1.55 5.65 4.18
CA LEU A 40 -1.99 6.18 5.48
C LEU A 40 -3.39 5.65 5.83
N TRP A 41 -3.50 4.97 6.97
CA TRP A 41 -4.78 4.63 7.59
C TRP A 41 -5.16 5.74 8.58
N ALA A 42 -6.27 6.44 8.33
CA ALA A 42 -6.79 7.49 9.19
C ALA A 42 -8.19 7.13 9.74
N GLY A 43 -8.49 7.63 10.94
CA GLY A 43 -9.75 7.37 11.63
C GLY A 43 -9.69 7.81 13.09
N GLU A 44 -10.83 7.94 13.74
CA GLU A 44 -10.94 8.42 15.12
C GLU A 44 -10.32 7.46 16.15
N SER A 45 -10.10 7.93 17.38
CA SER A 45 -9.70 7.03 18.47
C SER A 45 -10.75 5.93 18.66
N GLY A 46 -10.31 4.70 18.92
CA GLY A 46 -11.21 3.55 19.03
C GLY A 46 -11.73 3.00 17.68
N SER A 47 -11.32 3.55 16.53
CA SER A 47 -11.75 3.07 15.21
C SER A 47 -11.03 1.78 14.73
N TYR A 48 -10.39 1.04 15.63
CA TYR A 48 -9.72 -0.24 15.36
C TYR A 48 -8.54 -0.22 14.36
N LYS A 49 -7.91 0.93 14.09
CA LYS A 49 -6.73 1.02 13.20
C LYS A 49 -5.59 0.10 13.63
N THR A 50 -5.30 0.03 14.93
CA THR A 50 -4.25 -0.84 15.49
C THR A 50 -4.55 -2.30 15.15
N TRP A 51 -5.77 -2.76 15.41
CA TRP A 51 -6.20 -4.12 15.05
C TRP A 51 -6.15 -4.40 13.55
N LEU A 52 -6.62 -3.46 12.73
CA LEU A 52 -6.57 -3.56 11.26
C LEU A 52 -5.13 -3.68 10.77
N SER A 53 -4.22 -2.86 11.29
CA SER A 53 -2.80 -2.86 10.93
C SER A 53 -2.06 -4.11 11.40
N LEU A 54 -2.39 -4.66 12.57
CA LEU A 54 -1.85 -5.94 13.05
C LEU A 54 -2.33 -7.11 12.19
N TRP A 55 -3.62 -7.16 11.86
CA TRP A 55 -4.17 -8.20 10.97
C TRP A 55 -3.54 -8.12 9.57
N LEU A 56 -3.40 -6.92 9.02
CA LEU A 56 -2.68 -6.68 7.79
C LEU A 56 -1.23 -7.20 7.86
N ALA A 57 -0.50 -6.85 8.92
CA ALA A 57 0.88 -7.29 9.11
C ALA A 57 0.99 -8.82 9.15
N LYS A 58 0.11 -9.48 9.90
CA LYS A 58 0.02 -10.95 9.96
C LYS A 58 -0.28 -11.55 8.58
N ALA A 59 -1.29 -11.04 7.89
CA ALA A 59 -1.69 -11.54 6.57
C ALA A 59 -0.54 -11.43 5.55
N VAL A 60 0.17 -10.31 5.54
CA VAL A 60 1.35 -10.10 4.67
C VAL A 60 2.53 -10.98 5.06
N GLN A 61 2.74 -11.25 6.36
CA GLN A 61 3.82 -12.13 6.83
C GLN A 61 3.56 -13.60 6.48
N GLU A 62 2.30 -14.03 6.54
CA GLU A 62 1.86 -15.39 6.24
C GLU A 62 1.65 -15.62 4.73
N GLY A 63 1.34 -14.55 3.98
CA GLY A 63 0.89 -14.63 2.60
C GLY A 63 -0.58 -15.04 2.46
N SER A 64 -1.39 -14.83 3.51
CA SER A 64 -2.83 -15.12 3.52
C SER A 64 -3.63 -13.92 2.99
N ASP A 65 -4.88 -14.16 2.62
CA ASP A 65 -5.75 -13.09 2.10
C ASP A 65 -6.09 -12.08 3.20
N PHE A 66 -6.08 -10.79 2.84
CA PHE A 66 -6.47 -9.70 3.74
C PHE A 66 -7.74 -9.03 3.20
N LEU A 67 -8.84 -9.08 3.97
CA LEU A 67 -10.14 -8.53 3.54
C LEU A 67 -10.58 -9.03 2.14
N GLY A 68 -10.33 -10.31 1.85
CA GLY A 68 -10.65 -10.93 0.54
C GLY A 68 -9.70 -10.52 -0.60
N ARG A 69 -8.58 -9.88 -0.31
CA ARG A 69 -7.58 -9.44 -1.30
C ARG A 69 -6.29 -10.23 -1.16
N LYS A 70 -5.65 -10.54 -2.29
CA LYS A 70 -4.39 -11.27 -2.29
C LYS A 70 -3.27 -10.43 -1.70
N THR A 71 -2.43 -11.07 -0.89
CA THR A 71 -1.21 -10.49 -0.33
C THR A 71 0.02 -11.19 -0.92
N VAL A 72 1.14 -10.47 -0.97
CA VAL A 72 2.42 -11.03 -1.39
C VAL A 72 3.31 -11.18 -0.17
N ARG A 73 3.57 -12.43 0.23
CA ARG A 73 4.35 -12.80 1.41
C ARG A 73 5.69 -12.09 1.48
N ARG A 74 6.00 -11.46 2.61
CA ARG A 74 7.29 -10.78 2.86
C ARG A 74 7.53 -10.54 4.36
N PRO A 75 8.78 -10.29 4.78
CA PRO A 75 9.05 -9.82 6.14
C PRO A 75 8.31 -8.50 6.43
N VAL A 76 7.77 -8.38 7.65
CA VAL A 76 7.04 -7.20 8.11
C VAL A 76 7.65 -6.73 9.44
N LEU A 77 7.91 -5.43 9.55
CA LEU A 77 8.29 -4.76 10.79
C LEU A 77 7.11 -3.92 11.26
N TYR A 78 6.56 -4.25 12.44
CA TYR A 78 5.52 -3.47 13.09
C TYR A 78 6.14 -2.60 14.19
N LEU A 79 5.99 -1.28 14.08
CA LEU A 79 6.51 -0.32 15.06
C LEU A 79 5.35 0.24 15.89
N ASP A 80 5.22 -0.21 17.14
CA ASP A 80 4.25 0.32 18.09
C ASP A 80 4.90 1.40 18.97
N ARG A 81 4.25 2.56 19.08
CA ARG A 81 4.68 3.70 19.89
C ARG A 81 3.65 4.11 20.95
N GLU A 82 2.50 3.44 21.00
CA GLU A 82 1.38 3.77 21.87
C GLU A 82 1.15 2.72 22.95
N ASN A 83 1.39 1.44 22.65
CA ASN A 83 1.07 0.33 23.56
C ASN A 83 2.33 -0.20 24.28
N PRO A 84 2.22 -0.57 25.57
CA PRO A 84 3.28 -1.29 26.27
C PRO A 84 3.45 -2.71 25.70
N SER A 85 4.66 -3.26 25.81
CA SER A 85 5.01 -4.58 25.24
C SER A 85 4.09 -5.72 25.72
N ALA A 86 3.69 -5.71 27.00
CA ALA A 86 2.78 -6.71 27.56
C ALA A 86 1.43 -6.78 26.82
N LEU A 87 0.86 -5.61 26.47
CA LEU A 87 -0.41 -5.52 25.77
C LEU A 87 -0.31 -5.98 24.30
N ILE A 88 0.88 -5.88 23.71
CA ILE A 88 1.12 -6.37 22.33
C ILE A 88 1.21 -7.89 22.29
N HIS A 89 1.81 -8.50 23.31
CA HIS A 89 1.84 -9.95 23.42
C HIS A 89 0.44 -10.59 23.48
N GLU A 90 -0.55 -9.92 24.07
CA GLU A 90 -1.94 -10.42 24.11
C GLU A 90 -2.67 -10.34 22.76
N ARG A 91 -2.16 -9.54 21.81
CA ARG A 91 -2.79 -9.27 20.51
C ARG A 91 -2.18 -10.08 19.35
N CYS A 92 -1.06 -10.76 19.60
CA CYS A 92 -0.32 -11.57 18.61
C CYS A 92 -0.63 -13.06 18.76
#